data_AF-A0A1Q3LH72-F1
#
_entry.id   AF-A0A1Q3LH72-F1
#
_cell.length_a   1.000
_cell.length_b   1.000
_cell.length_c   1.000
_cell.angle_alpha   90.00
_cell.angle_beta   90.00
_cell.angle_gamma   90.00
#
_symmetry.space_group_name_H-M   'P 1'
#
loop_
_entity.id
_entity.type
_entity.pdbx_description
1 polymer ?
#
loop_
_entity_poly.entity_id
_entity_poly.type
_entity_poly.pdbx_seq_one_letter_code
_entity_poly.pdbx_strand_id
1 'polypeptide(L)'
;MTLTSVLLDTPPSVAARLGWDPATTVHDRRRILAKELIAARLGCDVNDIRIEREAPRGFGYHTRLIASRDGEELPIAIVTASFRAATIVAICDPGLPLGIDIRDMTPEPADIRFMQKHSHLFDPDNIPDLLQHWVRVQAVLEADGRGVRVAPDNVRLDMGRLKGWIPDRNMKYTLVDASRDSWVITIAIGTLPAV
;
A
#
# COMPACT_ATOMS: atom_id res chain seq x y z
N MET A 1 -21.65 5.30 -13.04
CA MET A 1 -21.32 3.93 -12.59
C MET A 1 -20.78 4.05 -11.18
N THR A 2 -21.21 3.19 -10.26
CA THR A 2 -20.72 3.17 -8.88
C THR A 2 -19.39 2.43 -8.83
N LEU A 3 -18.41 2.99 -8.10
CA LEU A 3 -17.12 2.35 -7.84
C LEU A 3 -17.36 0.97 -7.22
N THR A 4 -16.84 -0.09 -7.84
CA THR A 4 -16.88 -1.43 -7.24
C THR A 4 -15.75 -1.53 -6.22
N SER A 5 -16.04 -2.01 -5.01
CA SER A 5 -15.03 -2.14 -3.95
C SER A 5 -15.26 -3.35 -3.04
N VAL A 6 -14.19 -3.84 -2.44
CA VAL A 6 -14.19 -5.01 -1.55
C VAL A 6 -13.21 -4.80 -0.40
N LEU A 7 -13.57 -5.24 0.80
CA LEU A 7 -12.65 -5.28 1.93
C LEU A 7 -11.57 -6.34 1.70
N LEU A 8 -10.35 -6.04 2.12
CA LEU A 8 -9.23 -6.96 2.07
C LEU A 8 -9.01 -7.61 3.44
N ASP A 9 -8.62 -8.89 3.42
CA ASP A 9 -8.24 -9.61 4.63
C ASP A 9 -6.94 -9.01 5.18
N THR A 10 -7.06 -8.38 6.34
CA THR A 10 -5.98 -7.60 6.97
C THR A 10 -5.94 -7.84 8.47
N PRO A 11 -4.77 -7.70 9.11
CA PRO A 11 -4.66 -7.83 10.56
C PRO A 11 -5.39 -6.68 11.28
N PRO A 12 -5.82 -6.83 12.55
CA PRO A 12 -6.67 -5.85 13.23
C PRO A 12 -6.14 -4.41 13.30
N SER A 13 -4.82 -4.21 13.22
CA SER A 13 -4.18 -2.89 13.23
C SER A 13 -4.34 -2.11 11.92
N VAL A 14 -4.81 -2.76 10.85
CA VAL A 14 -4.98 -2.18 9.52
C VAL A 14 -6.36 -2.59 8.98
N ALA A 15 -7.12 -1.63 8.48
CA ALA A 15 -8.25 -1.94 7.61
C ALA A 15 -7.87 -1.53 6.19
N ALA A 16 -8.17 -2.36 5.19
CA ALA A 16 -7.91 -2.02 3.80
C ALA A 16 -9.07 -2.39 2.87
N ARG A 17 -9.22 -1.60 1.81
CA ARG A 17 -10.23 -1.78 0.77
C ARG A 17 -9.61 -1.62 -0.60
N LEU A 18 -9.91 -2.57 -1.48
CA LEU A 18 -9.61 -2.50 -2.91
C LEU A 18 -10.83 -1.96 -3.64
N GLY A 19 -10.64 -1.04 -4.57
CA GLY A 19 -11.69 -0.60 -5.48
C GLY A 19 -11.17 -0.36 -6.89
N TRP A 20 -12.03 -0.57 -7.87
CA TRP A 20 -11.72 -0.41 -9.29
C TRP A 20 -12.89 0.20 -10.05
N ASP A 21 -12.57 1.21 -10.85
CA ASP A 21 -13.47 1.80 -11.81
C ASP A 21 -12.64 2.57 -12.86
N PRO A 22 -12.62 2.12 -14.12
CA PRO A 22 -11.93 2.81 -15.21
C PRO A 22 -12.43 4.23 -15.46
N ALA A 23 -13.68 4.55 -15.12
CA ALA A 23 -14.29 5.85 -15.36
C ALA A 23 -14.00 6.88 -14.26
N THR A 24 -13.57 6.44 -13.07
CA THR A 24 -13.26 7.32 -11.94
C THR A 24 -11.75 7.61 -11.88
N THR A 25 -11.37 8.86 -11.61
CA THR A 25 -9.95 9.22 -11.49
C THR A 25 -9.29 8.54 -10.29
N VAL A 26 -7.97 8.31 -10.34
CA VAL A 26 -7.22 7.74 -9.19
C VAL A 26 -7.42 8.57 -7.92
N HIS A 27 -7.46 9.91 -8.05
CA HIS A 27 -7.66 10.81 -6.92
C HIS A 27 -9.03 10.65 -6.28
N ASP A 28 -10.08 10.51 -7.09
CA ASP A 28 -11.45 10.35 -6.59
C ASP A 28 -11.66 8.96 -6.00
N ARG A 29 -11.12 7.90 -6.63
CA ARG A 29 -11.13 6.55 -6.05
C ARG A 29 -10.51 6.53 -4.65
N ARG A 30 -9.35 7.16 -4.47
CA ARG A 30 -8.69 7.24 -3.15
C ARG A 30 -9.58 7.92 -2.10
N ARG A 31 -10.24 9.04 -2.46
CA ARG A 31 -11.13 9.76 -1.54
C ARG A 31 -12.37 8.96 -1.19
N ILE A 32 -13.04 8.38 -2.19
CA ILE A 32 -14.25 7.57 -2.00
C ILE A 32 -13.94 6.38 -1.09
N LEU A 33 -12.90 5.61 -1.41
CA LEU A 33 -12.51 4.44 -0.62
C LEU A 33 -12.06 4.82 0.81
N ALA A 34 -11.34 5.93 0.98
CA ALA A 34 -10.95 6.41 2.31
C ALA A 34 -12.18 6.80 3.16
N LYS A 35 -13.14 7.53 2.58
CA LYS A 35 -14.38 7.90 3.27
C LYS A 35 -15.17 6.67 3.71
N GLU A 36 -15.38 5.73 2.80
CA GLU A 36 -16.10 4.48 3.09
C GLU A 36 -15.44 3.70 4.23
N LEU A 37 -14.12 3.57 4.19
CA LEU A 37 -13.37 2.79 5.17
C LEU A 37 -13.35 3.45 6.56
N ILE A 38 -13.20 4.78 6.61
CA ILE A 38 -13.19 5.56 7.85
C ILE A 38 -14.60 5.61 8.47
N ALA A 39 -15.62 5.88 7.66
CA ALA A 39 -17.00 5.91 8.13
C ALA A 39 -17.42 4.55 8.72
N ALA A 40 -17.05 3.46 8.06
CA ALA A 40 -17.28 2.11 8.58
C ALA A 40 -16.54 1.86 9.91
N ARG A 41 -15.27 2.29 10.05
CA ARG A 41 -14.50 2.15 11.30
C ARG A 41 -15.11 2.96 12.45
N LEU A 42 -15.67 4.13 12.16
CA LEU A 42 -16.25 5.04 13.16
C LEU A 42 -17.74 4.83 13.39
N GLY A 43 -18.41 3.99 12.58
CA GLY A 43 -19.86 3.77 12.66
C GLY A 43 -20.69 5.02 12.35
N CYS A 44 -20.27 5.83 11.38
CA CYS A 44 -20.96 7.06 10.97
C CYS A 44 -21.31 7.10 9.47
N ASP A 45 -21.97 8.17 9.01
CA ASP A 45 -22.27 8.35 7.60
C ASP A 45 -21.01 8.75 6.82
N VAL A 46 -20.89 8.32 5.56
CA VAL A 46 -19.76 8.67 4.68
C VAL A 46 -19.69 10.17 4.40
N ASN A 47 -20.81 10.88 4.47
CA ASN A 47 -20.91 12.32 4.27
C ASN A 47 -20.38 13.12 5.47
N ASP A 48 -20.29 12.49 6.65
CA ASP A 48 -19.68 13.10 7.83
C ASP A 48 -18.16 13.20 7.71
N ILE A 49 -17.56 12.42 6.79
CA ILE A 49 -16.11 12.36 6.59
C ILE A 49 -15.67 13.27 5.44
N ARG A 50 -14.72 14.14 5.74
CA ARG A 50 -14.01 14.96 4.75
C ARG A 50 -12.61 14.39 4.55
N ILE A 51 -12.18 14.30 3.29
CA ILE A 51 -10.84 13.85 2.91
C ILE A 51 -10.19 14.96 2.11
N GLU A 52 -9.12 15.52 2.66
CA GLU A 52 -8.37 16.60 2.07
C GLU A 52 -6.94 16.16 1.79
N ARG A 53 -6.28 16.86 0.87
CA ARG A 53 -4.87 16.65 0.60
C ARG A 53 -4.08 17.62 1.47
N GLU A 54 -3.08 17.12 2.18
CA GLU A 54 -2.17 17.97 2.94
C GLU A 54 -1.56 19.04 2.03
N ALA A 55 -1.48 20.28 2.52
CA ALA A 55 -0.79 21.34 1.83
C ALA A 55 0.70 20.97 1.63
N PRO A 56 1.26 21.14 0.43
CA PRO A 56 2.67 20.85 0.18
C PRO A 56 3.55 21.79 1.00
N ARG A 57 4.55 21.22 1.70
CA ARG A 57 5.50 22.00 2.53
C ARG A 57 6.75 22.44 1.78
N GLY A 58 6.83 22.17 0.48
CA GLY A 58 7.97 22.50 -0.37
C GLY A 58 8.13 21.53 -1.55
N PHE A 59 9.13 21.79 -2.39
CA PHE A 59 9.47 20.92 -3.52
C PHE A 59 9.91 19.54 -3.04
N GLY A 60 9.38 18.48 -3.63
CA GLY A 60 9.68 17.09 -3.26
C GLY A 60 8.95 16.58 -2.00
N TYR A 61 8.04 17.35 -1.41
CA TYR A 61 7.21 16.90 -0.29
C TYR A 61 6.04 16.03 -0.78
N HIS A 62 5.99 14.77 -0.32
CA HIS A 62 4.88 13.87 -0.60
C HIS A 62 3.70 14.17 0.32
N THR A 63 2.74 14.93 -0.21
CA THR A 63 1.47 15.23 0.47
C THR A 63 0.70 13.95 0.78
N ARG A 64 0.16 13.82 1.98
CA ARG A 64 -0.75 12.74 2.38
C ARG A 64 -2.22 13.14 2.28
N LEU A 65 -3.11 12.16 2.40
CA LEU A 65 -4.52 12.41 2.64
C LEU A 65 -4.75 12.59 4.14
N ILE A 66 -5.56 13.57 4.50
CA ILE A 66 -5.97 13.87 5.87
C ILE A 66 -7.47 13.70 5.94
N ALA A 67 -7.95 13.00 6.97
CA ALA A 67 -9.37 12.86 7.23
C ALA A 67 -9.79 13.80 8.36
N SER A 68 -10.96 14.41 8.21
CA SER A 68 -11.59 15.20 9.27
C SER A 68 -13.07 14.89 9.39
N ARG A 69 -13.60 15.12 10.59
CA ARG A 69 -15.02 15.04 10.92
C ARG A 69 -15.35 16.23 11.82
N ASP A 70 -16.47 16.90 11.55
CA ASP A 70 -16.92 18.06 12.33
C ASP A 70 -15.87 19.18 12.48
N GLY A 71 -14.96 19.29 11.50
CA GLY A 71 -13.88 20.28 11.49
C GLY A 71 -12.60 19.85 12.20
N GLU A 72 -12.58 18.67 12.83
CA GLU A 72 -11.42 18.15 13.55
C GLU A 72 -10.70 17.05 12.75
N GLU A 73 -9.36 17.08 12.72
CA GLU A 73 -8.55 16.04 12.10
C GLU A 73 -8.66 14.74 12.90
N LEU A 74 -8.95 13.65 12.19
CA LEU A 74 -9.02 12.32 12.77
C LEU A 74 -7.59 11.76 12.96
N PRO A 75 -7.28 11.11 14.09
CA PRO A 75 -6.00 10.47 14.31
C PRO A 75 -5.93 9.14 13.54
N ILE A 76 -5.93 9.21 12.21
CA ILE A 76 -5.92 8.07 11.29
C ILE A 76 -4.89 8.36 10.19
N ALA A 77 -3.97 7.42 9.97
CA ALA A 77 -3.11 7.44 8.80
C ALA A 77 -3.82 6.80 7.60
N ILE A 78 -3.70 7.40 6.41
CA ILE A 78 -4.25 6.87 5.15
C ILE A 78 -3.08 6.55 4.22
N VAL A 79 -2.98 5.29 3.80
CA VAL A 79 -1.98 4.82 2.84
C VAL A 79 -2.69 4.31 1.59
N THR A 80 -2.16 4.67 0.42
CA THR A 80 -2.80 4.34 -0.86
C THR A 80 -1.81 3.75 -1.84
N ALA A 81 -2.19 2.68 -2.52
CA ALA A 81 -1.51 2.17 -3.71
C ALA A 81 -2.46 2.18 -4.90
N SER A 82 -1.95 2.36 -6.11
CA SER A 82 -2.80 2.33 -7.31
C SER A 82 -2.02 1.77 -8.48
N PHE A 83 -2.67 0.90 -9.24
CA PHE A 83 -2.13 0.34 -10.46
C PHE A 83 -3.24 0.25 -11.50
N ARG A 84 -3.05 0.91 -12.64
CA ARG A 84 -4.07 1.05 -13.69
C ARG A 84 -5.41 1.54 -13.11
N ALA A 85 -6.50 0.79 -13.31
CA ALA A 85 -7.84 1.14 -12.87
C ALA A 85 -8.14 0.75 -11.40
N ALA A 86 -7.21 0.09 -10.70
CA ALA A 86 -7.37 -0.34 -9.32
C ALA A 86 -6.66 0.58 -8.32
N THR A 87 -7.25 0.70 -7.15
CA THR A 87 -6.75 1.47 -6.03
C THR A 87 -7.01 0.73 -4.73
N ILE A 88 -5.98 0.63 -3.90
CA ILE A 88 -6.11 0.21 -2.51
C ILE A 88 -6.02 1.45 -1.64
N VAL A 89 -6.90 1.52 -0.65
CA VAL A 89 -6.77 2.42 0.49
C VAL A 89 -6.71 1.58 1.76
N ALA A 90 -5.73 1.85 2.60
CA ALA A 90 -5.64 1.32 3.94
C ALA A 90 -5.65 2.45 4.97
N ILE A 91 -6.22 2.15 6.14
CA ILE A 91 -6.18 3.01 7.31
C ILE A 91 -5.58 2.27 8.50
N CYS A 92 -4.80 3.00 9.31
CA CYS A 92 -4.17 2.50 10.52
C CYS A 92 -3.94 3.64 11.53
N ASP A 93 -3.43 3.28 12.70
CA ASP A 93 -3.06 4.25 13.72
C ASP A 93 -1.88 5.13 13.24
N PRO A 94 -1.87 6.44 13.59
CA PRO A 94 -0.78 7.33 13.23
C PRO A 94 0.56 6.81 13.72
N GLY A 95 1.57 6.83 12.84
CA GLY A 95 2.93 6.42 13.17
C GLY A 95 3.24 4.94 12.94
N LEU A 96 2.24 4.10 12.65
CA LEU A 96 2.49 2.73 12.19
C LEU A 96 3.10 2.77 10.78
N PRO A 97 4.35 2.28 10.56
CA PRO A 97 4.91 2.18 9.22
C PRO A 97 4.08 1.19 8.39
N LEU A 98 3.56 1.64 7.26
CA LEU A 98 2.67 0.86 6.42
C LEU A 98 2.99 1.13 4.95
N GLY A 99 3.21 0.07 4.18
CA GLY A 99 3.46 0.13 2.74
C GLY A 99 2.59 -0.87 2.01
N ILE A 100 2.23 -0.54 0.76
CA ILE A 100 1.34 -1.34 -0.06
C ILE A 100 1.86 -1.32 -1.49
N ASP A 101 1.93 -2.48 -2.13
CA ASP A 101 2.06 -2.55 -3.60
C ASP A 101 0.94 -3.42 -4.18
N ILE A 102 0.54 -3.10 -5.40
CA ILE A 102 -0.50 -3.79 -6.16
C ILE A 102 -0.07 -3.93 -7.62
N ARG A 103 -0.25 -5.13 -8.19
CA ARG A 103 0.00 -5.45 -9.60
C ARG A 103 -1.09 -6.37 -10.14
N ASP A 104 -1.26 -6.38 -11.46
CA ASP A 104 -1.99 -7.47 -12.11
C ASP A 104 -1.04 -8.63 -12.49
N MET A 105 -1.62 -9.74 -12.93
CA MET A 105 -0.89 -10.95 -13.33
C MET A 105 -0.25 -10.85 -14.73
N THR A 106 -0.31 -9.69 -15.38
CA THR A 106 0.11 -9.46 -16.77
C THR A 106 1.11 -8.30 -16.88
N PRO A 107 2.27 -8.39 -16.21
CA PRO A 107 3.29 -7.35 -16.26
C PRO A 107 3.78 -7.14 -17.69
N GLU A 108 4.11 -5.90 -18.01
CA GLU A 108 4.63 -5.56 -19.34
C GLU A 108 6.08 -6.05 -19.48
N PRO A 109 6.57 -6.34 -20.70
CA PRO A 109 7.93 -6.84 -20.88
C PRO A 109 9.04 -5.95 -20.30
N ALA A 110 8.82 -4.64 -20.25
CA ALA A 110 9.75 -3.71 -19.61
C ALA A 110 9.78 -3.88 -18.09
N ASP A 111 8.61 -4.06 -17.47
CA ASP A 111 8.49 -4.33 -16.03
C ASP A 111 9.15 -5.67 -15.68
N ILE A 112 8.92 -6.71 -16.49
CA ILE A 112 9.55 -8.03 -16.27
C ILE A 112 11.07 -7.90 -16.22
N ARG A 113 11.69 -7.26 -17.21
CA ARG A 113 13.14 -7.06 -17.25
C ARG A 113 13.65 -6.28 -16.03
N PHE A 114 12.89 -5.28 -15.60
CA PHE A 114 13.24 -4.50 -14.41
C PHE A 114 13.16 -5.35 -13.14
N MET A 115 12.08 -6.11 -12.96
CA MET A 115 11.91 -7.03 -11.82
C MET A 115 13.02 -8.09 -11.78
N GLN A 116 13.35 -8.69 -12.93
CA GLN A 116 14.40 -9.71 -13.03
C GLN A 116 15.77 -9.16 -12.60
N LYS A 117 16.13 -7.97 -13.08
CA LYS A 117 17.38 -7.30 -12.74
C LYS A 117 17.56 -7.10 -11.23
N HIS A 118 16.47 -6.90 -10.51
CA HIS A 118 16.46 -6.42 -9.13
C HIS A 118 16.04 -7.49 -8.10
N SER A 119 15.49 -8.63 -8.54
CA SER A 119 14.95 -9.66 -7.64
C SER A 119 15.97 -10.76 -7.27
N HIS A 120 16.96 -11.02 -8.12
CA HIS A 120 18.00 -12.04 -7.90
C HIS A 120 17.45 -13.43 -7.51
N LEU A 121 16.29 -13.79 -8.07
CA LEU A 121 15.67 -15.11 -7.86
C LEU A 121 16.44 -16.20 -8.59
N PHE A 122 16.36 -17.43 -8.08
CA PHE A 122 16.99 -18.58 -8.71
C PHE A 122 16.41 -18.88 -10.11
N ASP A 123 15.09 -18.79 -10.25
CA ASP A 123 14.38 -18.89 -11.52
C ASP A 123 13.70 -17.55 -11.83
N PRO A 124 14.39 -16.60 -12.49
CA PRO A 124 13.84 -15.28 -12.80
C PRO A 124 12.79 -15.31 -13.92
N ASP A 125 12.61 -16.43 -14.63
CA ASP A 125 11.62 -16.57 -15.70
C ASP A 125 10.27 -17.11 -15.19
N ASN A 126 10.22 -17.56 -13.93
CA ASN A 126 8.97 -17.83 -13.22
C ASN A 126 8.24 -16.52 -12.88
N ILE A 127 7.43 -16.02 -13.83
CA ILE A 127 6.71 -14.75 -13.71
C ILE A 127 5.81 -14.67 -12.46
N PRO A 128 5.03 -15.70 -12.09
CA PRO A 128 4.28 -15.68 -10.84
C PRO A 128 5.16 -15.46 -9.60
N ASP A 129 6.29 -16.17 -9.49
CA ASP A 129 7.21 -16.01 -8.35
C ASP A 129 7.89 -14.64 -8.36
N LEU A 130 8.26 -14.16 -9.55
CA LEU A 130 8.87 -12.85 -9.75
C LEU A 130 7.93 -11.72 -9.33
N LEU A 131 6.66 -11.76 -9.74
CA LEU A 131 5.64 -10.79 -9.32
C LEU A 131 5.43 -10.83 -7.81
N GLN A 132 5.28 -12.02 -7.25
CA GLN A 132 5.10 -12.22 -5.82
C GLN A 132 6.29 -11.69 -5.00
N HIS A 133 7.52 -11.92 -5.47
CA HIS A 133 8.71 -11.32 -4.86
C HIS A 133 8.69 -9.80 -4.97
N TRP A 134 8.40 -9.28 -6.17
CA TRP A 134 8.45 -7.85 -6.46
C TRP A 134 7.46 -7.04 -5.63
N VAL A 135 6.21 -7.47 -5.57
CA VAL A 135 5.15 -6.77 -4.80
C VAL A 135 5.52 -6.70 -3.31
N ARG A 136 6.16 -7.75 -2.76
CA ARG A 136 6.68 -7.75 -1.39
C ARG A 136 7.81 -6.74 -1.18
N VAL A 137 8.77 -6.70 -2.10
CA VAL A 137 9.89 -5.74 -2.06
C VAL A 137 9.40 -4.31 -2.13
N GLN A 138 8.48 -4.01 -3.05
CA GLN A 138 7.89 -2.68 -3.19
C GLN A 138 7.10 -2.27 -1.94
N ALA A 139 6.29 -3.17 -1.37
CA ALA A 139 5.58 -2.88 -0.13
C ALA A 139 6.54 -2.53 1.03
N VAL A 140 7.69 -3.20 1.14
CA VAL A 140 8.73 -2.87 2.14
C VAL A 140 9.34 -1.49 1.90
N LEU A 141 9.65 -1.14 0.64
CA LEU A 141 10.20 0.18 0.30
C LEU A 141 9.21 1.30 0.62
N GLU A 142 7.93 1.10 0.31
CA GLU A 142 6.86 2.04 0.64
C GLU A 142 6.71 2.20 2.17
N ALA A 143 6.74 1.11 2.93
CA ALA A 143 6.66 1.15 4.39
C ALA A 143 7.86 1.85 5.04
N ASP A 144 9.04 1.73 4.42
CA ASP A 144 10.27 2.40 4.86
C ASP A 144 10.27 3.92 4.60
N GLY A 145 9.55 4.37 3.58
CA GLY A 145 9.24 5.78 3.33
C GLY A 145 10.40 6.62 2.76
N ARG A 146 11.57 6.01 2.47
CA ARG A 146 12.69 6.72 1.82
C ARG A 146 12.53 6.87 0.30
N GLY A 147 11.51 6.24 -0.28
CA GLY A 147 11.22 6.26 -1.71
C GLY A 147 12.41 5.77 -2.54
N VAL A 148 12.69 6.45 -3.66
CA VAL A 148 13.75 6.08 -4.62
C VAL A 148 15.18 6.14 -4.08
N ARG A 149 15.38 6.55 -2.82
CA ARG A 149 16.72 6.61 -2.18
C ARG A 149 17.25 5.23 -1.80
N VAL A 150 16.40 4.19 -1.81
CA VAL A 150 16.79 2.81 -1.54
C VAL A 150 16.49 1.97 -2.77
N ALA A 151 17.52 1.28 -3.28
CA ALA A 151 17.34 0.36 -4.39
C ALA A 151 16.55 -0.90 -3.94
N PRO A 152 15.70 -1.49 -4.79
CA PRO A 152 14.98 -2.73 -4.49
C PRO A 152 15.89 -3.87 -4.01
N ASP A 153 17.08 -3.99 -4.59
CA ASP A 153 18.10 -5.00 -4.29
C ASP A 153 18.64 -4.92 -2.86
N ASN A 154 18.35 -3.84 -2.14
CA ASN A 154 18.72 -3.69 -0.72
C ASN A 154 17.66 -4.27 0.21
N VAL A 155 16.45 -4.55 -0.28
CA VAL A 155 15.43 -5.24 0.52
C VAL A 155 15.83 -6.71 0.67
N ARG A 156 15.67 -7.22 1.88
CA ARG A 156 15.85 -8.63 2.22
C ARG A 156 14.52 -9.18 2.67
N LEU A 157 14.21 -10.38 2.21
CA LEU A 157 13.05 -11.15 2.65
C LEU A 157 13.54 -12.39 3.39
N ASP A 158 12.77 -12.88 4.35
CA ASP A 158 13.02 -14.19 4.96
C ASP A 158 12.66 -15.33 3.98
N MET A 159 13.01 -16.57 4.33
CA MET A 159 12.78 -17.73 3.45
C MET A 159 11.30 -17.91 3.08
N GLY A 160 10.39 -17.62 4.01
CA GLY A 160 8.94 -17.68 3.77
C GLY A 160 8.38 -16.44 3.07
N ARG A 161 9.18 -15.39 2.86
CA ARG A 161 8.77 -14.07 2.38
C ARG A 161 7.57 -13.50 3.15
N LEU A 162 7.55 -13.77 4.46
CA LEU A 162 6.58 -13.26 5.42
C LEU A 162 7.13 -12.05 6.18
N LYS A 163 8.45 -11.83 6.11
CA LYS A 163 9.11 -10.68 6.71
C LYS A 163 10.06 -10.03 5.72
N GLY A 164 10.11 -8.71 5.75
CA GLY A 164 11.03 -7.89 4.96
C GLY A 164 11.82 -6.92 5.82
N TRP A 165 13.02 -6.54 5.38
CA TRP A 165 13.83 -5.51 6.02
C TRP A 165 14.86 -4.91 5.06
N ILE A 166 15.41 -3.77 5.46
CA ILE A 166 16.57 -3.16 4.80
C ILE A 166 17.74 -3.23 5.82
N PRO A 167 18.91 -3.82 5.46
CA PRO A 167 19.99 -4.09 6.41
C PRO A 167 20.51 -2.88 7.19
N ASP A 168 20.35 -1.67 6.67
CA ASP A 168 20.82 -0.44 7.30
C ASP A 168 19.91 0.10 8.41
N ARG A 169 18.80 -0.60 8.72
CA ARG A 169 17.85 -0.24 9.78
C ARG A 169 17.51 -1.46 10.65
N ASN A 170 17.22 -1.19 11.91
CA ASN A 170 16.70 -2.19 12.84
C ASN A 170 15.18 -2.46 12.67
N MET A 171 14.53 -1.81 11.71
CA MET A 171 13.10 -2.01 11.43
C MET A 171 12.88 -3.30 10.64
N LYS A 172 11.85 -4.06 11.04
CA LYS A 172 11.36 -5.25 10.33
C LYS A 172 9.90 -5.05 9.97
N TYR A 173 9.50 -5.56 8.82
CA TYR A 173 8.14 -5.47 8.31
C TYR A 173 7.53 -6.85 8.22
N THR A 174 6.36 -7.04 8.81
CA THR A 174 5.52 -8.22 8.57
C THR A 174 4.81 -8.01 7.25
N LEU A 175 4.81 -9.04 6.39
CA LEU A 175 4.21 -9.01 5.07
C LEU A 175 2.91 -9.81 5.08
N VAL A 176 1.83 -9.15 4.67
CA VAL A 176 0.50 -9.74 4.55
C VAL A 176 0.18 -9.83 3.07
N ASP A 177 -0.09 -11.05 2.60
CA ASP A 177 -0.69 -11.27 1.30
C ASP A 177 -2.18 -10.91 1.40
N ALA A 178 -2.56 -9.84 0.72
CA ALA A 178 -3.93 -9.36 0.65
C ALA A 178 -4.48 -9.48 -0.78
N SER A 179 -3.89 -10.38 -1.58
CA SER A 179 -4.27 -10.59 -2.97
C SER A 179 -5.74 -10.96 -3.06
N ARG A 180 -6.43 -10.38 -4.04
CA ARG A 180 -7.86 -10.53 -4.22
C ARG A 180 -8.19 -10.47 -5.70
N ASP A 181 -9.03 -11.39 -6.14
CA ASP A 181 -9.39 -11.56 -7.54
C ASP A 181 -8.13 -11.72 -8.42
N SER A 182 -7.94 -10.85 -9.41
CA SER A 182 -6.77 -10.87 -10.32
C SER A 182 -5.63 -9.93 -9.90
N TRP A 183 -5.67 -9.41 -8.66
CA TRP A 183 -4.68 -8.46 -8.15
C TRP A 183 -3.73 -9.14 -7.16
N VAL A 184 -2.44 -9.01 -7.41
CA VAL A 184 -1.37 -9.39 -6.49
C VAL A 184 -1.11 -8.21 -5.57
N ILE A 185 -1.30 -8.43 -4.26
CA ILE A 185 -1.26 -7.35 -3.27
C ILE A 185 -0.43 -7.79 -2.08
N THR A 186 0.53 -6.96 -1.69
CA THR A 186 1.20 -7.11 -0.40
C THR A 186 1.05 -5.85 0.42
N ILE A 187 0.76 -6.03 1.71
CA ILE A 187 0.80 -4.99 2.72
C ILE A 187 1.98 -5.28 3.66
N ALA A 188 2.90 -4.33 3.79
CA ALA A 188 4.04 -4.39 4.70
C ALA A 188 3.76 -3.53 5.93
N ILE A 189 3.86 -4.13 7.12
CA ILE A 189 3.52 -3.49 8.39
C ILE A 189 4.76 -3.48 9.29
N GLY A 190 5.21 -2.30 9.66
CA GLY A 190 6.35 -2.12 10.56
C GLY A 190 6.07 -2.72 11.93
N THR A 191 6.95 -3.60 12.38
CA THR A 191 6.96 -4.04 13.77
C THR A 191 7.79 -3.04 14.55
N LEU A 192 7.15 -2.20 15.36
CA LEU A 192 7.89 -1.32 16.25
C LEU A 192 8.79 -2.19 17.13
N PRO A 193 10.09 -1.86 17.29
CA PRO A 193 10.95 -2.57 18.22
C PRO A 193 10.28 -2.57 19.60
N ALA A 194 10.18 -3.73 20.25
CA ALA A 194 9.82 -3.76 21.65
C ALA A 194 10.86 -2.90 22.41
N VAL A 195 10.36 -1.93 23.17
CA VAL A 195 11.18 -1.06 24.04
C VAL A 195 11.84 -1.91 25.12
#